data_AF-A0A257W5X7-F1
#
_entry.id   AF-A0A257W5X7-F1
#
_cell.length_a   1.000
_cell.length_b   1.000
_cell.length_c   1.000
_cell.angle_alpha   90.00
_cell.angle_beta   90.00
_cell.angle_gamma   90.00
#
_symmetry.space_group_name_H-M   'P 1'
#
loop_
_entity.id
_entity.type
_entity.pdbx_description
1 polymer ?
#
loop_
_entity_poly.entity_id
_entity_poly.type
_entity_poly.pdbx_seq_one_letter_code
_entity_poly.pdbx_strand_id
1 'polypeptide(L)'
;MVWVSKMSDKELEKFIREWTRLRNAVYVTYPYARTAGVLMNDINAKLQGISSKKERKKYIKSREKELKDQFADPLSNLSVYQGKILMKLINRQTGNNCYEIVKEFRGGVTARLYQTVAFFFGSSLKQGWDLKDKVDWQIESIVREIDATWYNTPYRQAVKN
;
A
#
# COMPACT_ATOMS: atom_id res chain seq x y z
N MET A 1 3.75 -3.90 27.14
CA MET A 1 5.10 -3.96 26.50
C MET A 1 6.13 -4.54 27.49
N VAL A 2 6.05 -5.83 27.82
CA VAL A 2 6.97 -6.46 28.80
C VAL A 2 8.37 -6.71 28.20
N TRP A 3 8.46 -6.85 26.87
CA TRP A 3 9.70 -7.18 26.16
C TRP A 3 10.73 -6.05 26.00
N VAL A 4 10.29 -4.78 26.09
CA VAL A 4 11.18 -3.61 25.95
C VAL A 4 12.05 -3.41 27.20
N SER A 5 11.60 -3.94 28.35
CA SER A 5 12.26 -3.78 29.66
C SER A 5 13.60 -4.50 29.82
N LYS A 6 13.98 -5.38 28.88
CA LYS A 6 15.21 -6.19 28.93
C LYS A 6 16.31 -5.76 27.94
N MET A 7 16.08 -4.69 27.16
CA MET A 7 17.05 -4.20 26.16
C MET A 7 18.11 -3.30 26.80
N SER A 8 19.33 -3.33 26.25
CA SER A 8 20.34 -2.30 26.54
C SER A 8 19.88 -0.93 26.04
N ASP A 9 20.34 0.15 26.67
CA ASP A 9 20.03 1.54 26.26
C ASP A 9 20.25 1.79 24.75
N LYS A 10 21.34 1.25 24.18
CA LYS A 10 21.64 1.38 22.75
C LYS A 10 20.64 0.62 21.86
N GLU A 11 20.19 -0.55 22.31
CA GLU A 11 19.19 -1.35 21.58
C GLU A 11 17.82 -0.68 21.64
N LEU A 12 17.49 -0.09 22.79
CA LEU A 12 16.26 0.67 23.00
C LEU A 12 16.21 1.90 22.09
N GLU A 13 17.28 2.71 22.05
CA GLU A 13 17.36 3.86 21.15
C GLU A 13 17.19 3.49 19.68
N LYS A 14 17.84 2.39 19.25
CA LYS A 14 17.70 1.87 17.89
C LYS A 14 16.25 1.45 17.60
N PHE A 15 15.64 0.72 18.52
CA PHE A 15 14.25 0.28 18.38
C PHE A 15 13.29 1.48 18.28
N ILE A 16 13.42 2.48 19.15
CA ILE A 16 12.59 3.69 19.13
C ILE A 16 12.72 4.41 17.80
N ARG A 17 13.95 4.52 17.27
CA ARG A 17 14.21 5.16 15.98
C ARG A 17 13.54 4.41 14.82
N GLU A 18 13.69 3.09 14.78
CA GLU A 18 13.07 2.24 13.75
C GLU A 18 11.55 2.28 13.83
N TRP A 19 10.99 2.18 15.04
CA TRP A 19 9.55 2.27 15.29
C TRP A 19 8.97 3.62 14.86
N THR A 20 9.62 4.73 15.25
CA THR A 20 9.19 6.08 14.90
C THR A 20 9.20 6.29 13.38
N ARG A 21 10.25 5.80 12.70
CA ARG A 21 10.34 5.85 11.25
C ARG A 21 9.24 5.02 10.57
N LEU A 22 8.98 3.81 11.06
CA LEU A 22 7.91 2.95 10.53
C LEU A 22 6.55 3.62 10.72
N ARG A 23 6.27 4.10 11.92
CA ARG A 23 5.03 4.82 12.25
C ARG A 23 4.81 5.99 11.30
N ASN A 24 5.79 6.88 11.15
CA ASN A 24 5.66 8.02 10.24
C ASN A 24 5.40 7.58 8.79
N ALA A 25 6.07 6.53 8.32
CA ALA A 25 5.82 6.00 6.98
C ALA A 25 4.40 5.45 6.83
N VAL A 26 3.88 4.70 7.80
CA VAL A 26 2.51 4.17 7.77
C VAL A 26 1.48 5.31 7.78
N TYR A 27 1.64 6.31 8.65
CA TYR A 27 0.73 7.46 8.73
C TYR A 27 0.65 8.23 7.40
N VAL A 28 1.78 8.43 6.72
CA VAL A 28 1.82 9.11 5.41
C VAL A 28 1.21 8.25 4.31
N THR A 29 1.46 6.95 4.31
CA THR A 29 1.13 6.08 3.18
C THR A 29 -0.25 5.44 3.27
N TYR A 30 -0.80 5.26 4.46
CA TYR A 30 -2.06 4.56 4.66
C TYR A 30 -3.28 5.20 3.97
N PRO A 31 -3.45 6.54 3.95
CA PRO A 31 -4.53 7.16 3.19
C PRO A 31 -4.47 6.85 1.69
N TYR A 32 -3.27 6.92 1.09
CA TYR A 32 -3.07 6.55 -0.31
C TYR A 32 -3.34 5.07 -0.56
N ALA A 33 -2.88 4.21 0.36
CA ALA A 33 -3.14 2.78 0.27
C ALA A 33 -4.63 2.47 0.24
N ARG A 34 -5.42 3.17 1.08
CA ARG A 34 -6.88 3.03 1.12
C ARG A 34 -7.56 3.38 -0.20
N THR A 35 -7.22 4.53 -0.78
CA THR A 35 -7.83 4.96 -2.04
C THR A 35 -7.41 4.06 -3.20
N ALA A 36 -6.11 3.72 -3.28
CA ALA A 36 -5.58 2.80 -4.28
C ALA A 36 -6.19 1.39 -4.14
N GLY A 37 -6.34 0.89 -2.92
CA GLY A 37 -6.92 -0.43 -2.65
C GLY A 37 -8.38 -0.52 -3.07
N VAL A 38 -9.19 0.52 -2.83
CA VAL A 38 -10.57 0.59 -3.32
C VAL A 38 -10.61 0.53 -4.84
N LEU A 39 -9.81 1.35 -5.54
CA LEU A 39 -9.74 1.36 -7.00
C LEU A 39 -9.31 0.00 -7.56
N MET A 40 -8.27 -0.61 -6.98
CA MET A 40 -7.78 -1.92 -7.41
C MET A 40 -8.79 -3.03 -7.16
N ASN A 41 -9.52 -2.99 -6.05
CA ASN A 41 -10.57 -3.96 -5.76
C ASN A 41 -11.77 -3.81 -6.72
N ASP A 42 -12.17 -2.59 -7.08
CA ASP A 42 -13.20 -2.36 -8.11
C ASP A 42 -12.76 -2.91 -9.47
N ILE A 43 -11.52 -2.60 -9.86
CA ILE A 43 -10.94 -3.14 -11.10
C ILE A 43 -10.95 -4.67 -11.06
N ASN A 44 -10.50 -5.27 -9.96
CA ASN A 44 -10.48 -6.72 -9.80
C ASN A 44 -11.88 -7.34 -9.92
N ALA A 45 -12.87 -6.76 -9.24
CA ALA A 45 -14.25 -7.24 -9.29
C ALA A 45 -14.82 -7.21 -10.71
N LYS A 46 -14.54 -6.14 -11.48
CA LYS A 46 -14.94 -6.05 -12.89
C LYS A 46 -14.20 -7.05 -13.77
N LEU A 47 -12.92 -7.30 -13.49
CA LEU A 47 -12.11 -8.25 -14.23
C LEU A 47 -12.51 -9.71 -13.98
N GLN A 48 -13.14 -10.06 -12.85
CA GLN A 48 -13.60 -11.43 -12.59
C GLN A 48 -14.61 -11.94 -13.64
N GLY A 49 -15.43 -11.05 -14.20
CA GLY A 49 -16.39 -11.40 -15.27
C GLY A 49 -15.80 -11.44 -16.67
N ILE A 50 -14.52 -11.07 -16.84
CA ILE A 50 -13.88 -10.94 -18.15
C ILE A 50 -12.81 -12.04 -18.30
N SER A 51 -13.13 -13.05 -19.11
CA SER A 51 -12.23 -14.16 -19.45
C SER A 51 -11.25 -13.79 -20.57
N SER A 52 -11.64 -12.90 -21.48
CA SER A 52 -10.81 -12.47 -22.61
C SER A 52 -9.67 -11.56 -22.17
N LYS A 53 -8.42 -12.00 -22.37
CA LYS A 53 -7.21 -11.19 -22.09
C LYS A 53 -7.23 -9.82 -22.78
N LYS A 54 -7.78 -9.75 -24.01
CA LYS A 54 -7.88 -8.51 -24.78
C LYS A 54 -8.82 -7.51 -24.11
N GLU A 55 -9.95 -7.98 -23.61
CA GLU A 55 -10.94 -7.15 -22.93
C GLU A 55 -10.47 -6.71 -21.54
N ARG A 56 -9.80 -7.61 -20.80
CA ARG A 56 -9.15 -7.28 -19.53
C ARG A 56 -8.19 -6.11 -19.71
N LYS A 57 -7.29 -6.21 -20.70
CA LYS A 57 -6.33 -5.16 -21.03
C LYS A 57 -7.02 -3.84 -21.44
N LYS A 58 -8.10 -3.91 -22.22
CA LYS A 58 -8.89 -2.73 -22.62
C LYS A 58 -9.52 -2.03 -21.41
N TYR A 59 -10.10 -2.79 -20.49
CA TYR A 59 -10.72 -2.25 -19.29
C TYR A 59 -9.68 -1.62 -18.36
N ILE A 60 -8.60 -2.35 -18.08
CA ILE A 60 -7.44 -1.87 -17.32
C ILE A 60 -6.90 -0.55 -17.90
N LYS A 61 -6.76 -0.46 -19.23
CA LYS A 61 -6.35 0.76 -19.92
C LYS A 61 -7.35 1.92 -19.75
N SER A 62 -8.66 1.64 -19.74
CA SER A 62 -9.66 2.70 -19.49
C SER A 62 -9.56 3.33 -18.09
N ARG A 63 -8.98 2.61 -17.12
CA ARG A 63 -8.74 3.10 -15.75
C ARG A 63 -7.34 3.67 -15.54
N GLU A 64 -6.50 3.68 -16.56
CA GLU A 64 -5.07 4.04 -16.46
C GLU A 64 -4.83 5.40 -15.79
N LYS A 65 -5.66 6.39 -16.10
CA LYS A 65 -5.58 7.72 -15.47
C LYS A 65 -5.82 7.64 -13.96
N GLU A 66 -6.87 6.96 -13.53
CA GLU A 66 -7.19 6.79 -12.10
C GLU A 66 -6.08 6.05 -11.37
N LEU A 67 -5.49 5.02 -11.99
CA LEU A 67 -4.37 4.27 -11.42
C LEU A 67 -3.10 5.11 -11.34
N LYS A 68 -2.84 5.96 -12.34
CA LYS A 68 -1.73 6.89 -12.26
C LYS A 68 -1.92 7.85 -11.08
N ASP A 69 -3.08 8.49 -11.02
CA ASP A 69 -3.37 9.55 -10.04
C ASP A 69 -3.42 8.99 -8.60
N GLN A 70 -4.02 7.81 -8.41
CA GLN A 70 -4.24 7.23 -7.07
C GLN A 70 -3.14 6.30 -6.58
N PHE A 71 -2.28 5.80 -7.47
CA PHE A 71 -1.25 4.83 -7.11
C PHE A 71 0.15 5.27 -7.50
N ALA A 72 0.40 5.58 -8.77
CA ALA A 72 1.77 5.84 -9.21
C ALA A 72 2.30 7.24 -8.89
N ASP A 73 1.46 8.27 -8.97
CA ASP A 73 1.86 9.62 -8.60
C ASP A 73 2.22 9.65 -7.09
N PRO A 74 1.41 9.08 -6.17
CA PRO A 74 1.82 8.89 -4.78
C PRO A 74 3.13 8.12 -4.64
N LEU A 75 3.30 6.97 -5.32
CA LEU A 75 4.55 6.20 -5.27
C LEU A 75 5.77 7.02 -5.71
N SER A 76 5.63 7.83 -6.75
CA SER A 76 6.72 8.66 -7.29
C SER A 76 7.14 9.80 -6.35
N ASN A 77 6.23 10.27 -5.51
CA ASN A 77 6.48 11.36 -4.56
C ASN A 77 6.99 10.86 -3.19
N LEU A 78 7.05 9.54 -2.99
CA LEU A 78 7.45 8.94 -1.72
C LEU A 78 8.93 8.51 -1.75
N SER A 79 9.57 8.54 -0.58
CA SER A 79 10.89 7.93 -0.42
C SER A 79 10.82 6.42 -0.71
N VAL A 80 11.96 5.81 -1.07
CA VAL A 80 12.05 4.36 -1.33
C VAL A 80 11.48 3.53 -0.18
N TYR A 81 11.73 3.95 1.07
CA TYR A 81 11.20 3.27 2.25
C TYR A 81 9.68 3.39 2.37
N GLN A 82 9.13 4.60 2.19
CA GLN A 82 7.68 4.80 2.22
C GLN A 82 6.98 4.08 1.07
N GLY A 83 7.54 4.10 -0.14
CA GLY A 83 7.00 3.35 -1.27
C GLY A 83 6.90 1.84 -0.99
N LYS A 84 7.88 1.25 -0.30
CA LYS A 84 7.81 -0.15 0.16
C LYS A 84 6.65 -0.39 1.14
N ILE A 85 6.47 0.51 2.11
CA ILE A 85 5.34 0.44 3.07
C ILE A 85 4.00 0.58 2.35
N LEU A 86 3.89 1.54 1.42
CA LEU A 86 2.69 1.73 0.59
C LEU A 86 2.34 0.45 -0.19
N MET A 87 3.32 -0.17 -0.84
CA MET A 87 3.11 -1.44 -1.56
C MET A 87 2.60 -2.56 -0.65
N LYS A 88 3.17 -2.70 0.56
CA LYS A 88 2.69 -3.68 1.56
C LYS A 88 1.26 -3.40 2.00
N LEU A 89 0.92 -2.14 2.28
CA LEU A 89 -0.42 -1.74 2.67
C LEU A 89 -1.45 -1.94 1.57
N ILE A 90 -1.08 -1.74 0.31
CA ILE A 90 -1.95 -2.04 -0.83
C ILE A 90 -2.14 -3.56 -0.96
N ASN A 91 -1.06 -4.34 -0.86
CA ASN A 91 -1.14 -5.80 -0.85
C ASN A 91 -2.03 -6.31 0.29
N ARG A 92 -1.98 -5.70 1.49
CA ARG A 92 -2.91 -5.99 2.59
C ARG A 92 -4.37 -5.78 2.18
N GLN A 93 -4.68 -4.74 1.42
CA GLN A 93 -6.06 -4.38 1.06
C GLN A 93 -6.61 -5.15 -0.15
N THR A 94 -5.74 -5.57 -1.08
CA THR A 94 -6.14 -6.20 -2.35
C THR A 94 -5.75 -7.67 -2.45
N GLY A 95 -4.90 -8.14 -1.53
CA GLY A 95 -4.16 -9.38 -1.68
C GLY A 95 -3.22 -9.36 -2.89
N ASN A 96 -2.94 -10.55 -3.43
CA ASN A 96 -2.05 -10.76 -4.59
C ASN A 96 -2.51 -10.04 -5.89
N ASN A 97 -3.74 -9.52 -5.94
CA ASN A 97 -4.32 -8.93 -7.14
C ASN A 97 -3.66 -7.61 -7.54
N CYS A 98 -3.07 -6.85 -6.61
CA CYS A 98 -2.31 -5.63 -6.94
C CYS A 98 -1.18 -5.93 -7.94
N TYR A 99 -0.44 -7.02 -7.72
CA TYR A 99 0.67 -7.40 -8.59
C TYR A 99 0.19 -7.78 -9.99
N GLU A 100 -0.92 -8.53 -10.08
CA GLU A 100 -1.49 -8.94 -11.37
C GLU A 100 -2.04 -7.74 -12.14
N ILE A 101 -2.79 -6.85 -11.47
CA ILE A 101 -3.29 -5.60 -12.08
C ILE A 101 -2.11 -4.76 -12.58
N VAL A 102 -1.07 -4.61 -11.76
CA VAL A 102 0.15 -3.88 -12.13
C VAL A 102 0.89 -4.51 -13.30
N LYS A 103 0.98 -5.84 -13.33
CA LYS A 103 1.68 -6.60 -14.36
C LYS A 103 0.94 -6.56 -15.69
N GLU A 104 -0.39 -6.58 -15.67
CA GLU A 104 -1.22 -6.40 -16.86
C GLU A 104 -1.04 -5.01 -17.49
N PHE A 105 -0.61 -3.99 -16.72
CA PHE A 105 -0.24 -2.68 -17.29
C PHE A 105 1.02 -2.71 -18.16
N ARG A 106 1.92 -3.69 -18.00
CA ARG A 106 3.19 -3.74 -18.76
C ARG A 106 3.00 -3.73 -20.28
N GLY A 107 1.82 -4.13 -20.76
CA GLY A 107 1.55 -4.31 -22.19
C GLY A 107 0.92 -3.14 -22.94
N GLY A 108 0.55 -2.01 -22.32
CA GLY A 108 -0.21 -0.98 -23.04
C GLY A 108 -0.46 0.36 -22.36
N VAL A 109 0.32 0.67 -21.32
CA VAL A 109 0.21 1.86 -20.47
C VAL A 109 1.36 2.84 -20.72
N THR A 110 1.16 4.11 -20.38
CA THR A 110 2.15 5.18 -20.41
C THR A 110 3.45 4.74 -19.72
N ALA A 111 4.57 4.88 -20.42
CA ALA A 111 5.90 4.48 -19.93
C ALA A 111 6.21 4.99 -18.52
N ARG A 112 5.72 6.18 -18.15
CA ARG A 112 5.91 6.79 -16.83
C ARG A 112 5.26 5.98 -15.68
N LEU A 113 4.01 5.55 -15.84
CA LEU A 113 3.32 4.71 -14.85
C LEU A 113 4.08 3.37 -14.70
N TYR A 114 4.44 2.77 -15.83
CA TYR A 114 5.21 1.53 -15.83
C TYR A 114 6.59 1.68 -15.17
N GLN A 115 7.35 2.74 -15.48
CA GLN A 115 8.67 3.00 -14.92
C GLN A 115 8.64 3.23 -13.42
N THR A 116 7.72 4.08 -12.93
CA THR A 116 7.55 4.30 -11.49
C THR A 116 7.30 2.97 -10.80
N VAL A 117 6.31 2.21 -11.28
CA VAL A 117 5.99 0.96 -10.62
C VAL A 117 7.12 -0.05 -10.75
N ALA A 118 7.77 -0.18 -11.92
CA ALA A 118 8.89 -1.09 -12.17
C ALA A 118 10.11 -0.81 -11.28
N PHE A 119 10.42 0.46 -11.00
CA PHE A 119 11.47 0.86 -10.07
C PHE A 119 11.22 0.30 -8.66
N PHE A 120 9.98 0.41 -8.18
CA PHE A 120 9.58 -0.19 -6.90
C PHE A 120 9.38 -1.72 -7.00
N PHE A 121 8.96 -2.24 -8.17
CA PHE A 121 8.74 -3.67 -8.45
C PHE A 121 10.04 -4.46 -8.42
N GLY A 122 11.12 -3.95 -9.03
CA GLY A 122 12.42 -4.62 -9.11
C GLY A 122 13.09 -4.86 -7.76
N SER A 123 12.72 -4.08 -6.72
CA SER A 123 13.29 -4.21 -5.38
C SER A 123 12.39 -4.92 -4.36
N SER A 124 11.14 -5.28 -4.72
CA SER A 124 10.10 -5.65 -3.74
C SER A 124 8.97 -6.55 -4.30
N LEU A 125 9.25 -7.31 -5.36
CA LEU A 125 8.28 -8.03 -6.21
C LEU A 125 7.38 -9.06 -5.49
N LYS A 126 7.73 -9.49 -4.29
CA LYS A 126 6.97 -10.49 -3.50
C LYS A 126 7.01 -10.18 -2.02
N GLN A 127 6.84 -8.90 -1.65
CA GLN A 127 6.59 -8.59 -0.26
C GLN A 127 5.17 -9.00 0.07
N GLY A 128 5.02 -10.29 0.37
CA GLY A 128 3.82 -10.85 0.95
C GLY A 128 3.42 -10.04 2.18
N TRP A 129 2.13 -10.09 2.48
CA TRP A 129 1.60 -9.62 3.73
C TRP A 129 1.45 -10.82 4.66
N ASP A 130 2.25 -10.89 5.72
CA ASP A 130 2.21 -11.98 6.69
C ASP A 130 2.27 -11.44 8.12
N LEU A 131 1.22 -11.66 8.91
CA LEU A 131 1.17 -11.22 10.31
C LEU A 131 2.16 -11.96 11.23
N LYS A 132 2.80 -13.04 10.74
CA LYS A 132 3.93 -13.68 11.44
C LYS A 132 5.23 -12.89 11.28
N ASP A 133 5.34 -12.07 10.23
CA ASP A 133 6.47 -11.16 10.07
C ASP A 133 6.37 -10.02 11.09
N LYS A 134 7.48 -9.73 11.75
CA LYS A 134 7.53 -8.71 12.80
C LYS A 134 7.14 -7.33 12.25
N VAL A 135 7.63 -6.96 11.07
CA VAL A 135 7.38 -5.63 10.50
C VAL A 135 5.92 -5.50 10.08
N ASP A 136 5.36 -6.51 9.45
CA ASP A 136 3.94 -6.51 9.04
C ASP A 136 2.99 -6.47 10.24
N TRP A 137 3.31 -7.20 11.32
CA TRP A 137 2.56 -7.10 12.57
C TRP A 137 2.63 -5.69 13.17
N GLN A 138 3.81 -5.05 13.14
CA GLN A 138 3.97 -3.67 13.61
C GLN A 138 3.18 -2.68 12.75
N ILE A 139 3.19 -2.85 11.42
CA ILE A 139 2.38 -2.05 10.49
C ILE A 139 0.90 -2.22 10.83
N GLU A 140 0.42 -3.47 10.99
CA GLU A 140 -0.97 -3.76 11.33
C GLU A 140 -1.40 -3.11 12.65
N SER A 141 -0.53 -3.15 13.67
CA SER A 141 -0.78 -2.47 14.95
C SER A 141 -0.98 -0.96 14.77
N ILE A 142 -0.11 -0.31 13.98
CA ILE A 142 -0.22 1.13 13.67
C ILE A 142 -1.46 1.42 12.83
N VAL A 143 -1.80 0.57 11.87
CA VAL A 143 -3.02 0.73 11.05
C VAL A 143 -4.27 0.68 11.92
N ARG A 144 -4.37 -0.28 12.85
CA ARG A 144 -5.51 -0.38 13.77
C ARG A 144 -5.63 0.83 14.69
N GLU A 145 -4.50 1.38 15.14
CA GLU A 145 -4.45 2.64 15.89
C GLU A 145 -5.01 3.80 15.06
N ILE A 146 -4.56 3.94 13.80
CA ILE A 146 -5.05 4.98 12.89
C ILE A 146 -6.56 4.80 12.62
N ASP A 147 -7.01 3.58 12.35
CA ASP A 147 -8.43 3.30 12.12
C ASP A 147 -9.29 3.67 13.32
N ALA A 148 -8.88 3.29 14.53
CA ALA A 148 -9.58 3.67 15.76
C ALA A 148 -9.65 5.19 15.96
N THR A 149 -8.56 5.90 15.61
CA THR A 149 -8.42 7.34 15.88
C THR A 149 -9.06 8.23 14.82
N TRP A 150 -9.05 7.82 13.55
CA TRP A 150 -9.42 8.68 12.42
C TRP A 150 -10.68 8.21 11.68
N TYR A 151 -10.96 6.91 11.65
CA TYR A 151 -11.98 6.36 10.75
C TYR A 151 -13.18 5.70 11.46
N ASN A 152 -12.93 5.03 12.61
CA ASN A 152 -13.95 4.31 13.39
C ASN A 152 -14.47 5.10 14.59
N THR A 153 -14.12 6.38 14.72
CA THR A 153 -14.63 7.24 15.80
C THR A 153 -15.98 7.86 15.39
N PRO A 154 -17.09 7.58 16.09
CA PRO A 154 -18.42 8.08 15.70
C PRO A 154 -18.52 9.62 15.74
N TYR A 155 -17.71 10.29 16.57
CA TYR A 155 -17.76 11.74 16.75
C TYR A 155 -17.01 12.58 15.69
N ARG A 156 -16.20 11.96 14.82
CA ARG A 156 -15.34 12.69 13.85
C ARG A 156 -15.85 12.65 12.40
N GLN A 157 -16.81 11.77 12.09
CA GLN A 157 -17.43 11.70 10.76
C GLN A 157 -18.28 12.95 10.41
N ALA A 158 -18.58 13.81 11.40
CA ALA A 158 -19.34 15.04 11.24
C ALA A 158 -18.53 16.22 10.67
N VAL A 159 -17.21 16.10 10.46
CA VAL A 159 -16.39 17.16 9.87
C VAL A 159 -15.89 16.71 8.50
N LYS A 160 -16.82 16.61 7.56
CA LYS A 160 -16.53 16.64 6.12
C LYS A 160 -17.39 17.76 5.54
N ASN A 161 -16.79 18.94 5.42
CA ASN A 161 -17.26 20.00 4.53
C ASN A 161 -16.76 19.69 3.12
#